data_AF-A0A0D0CRP2-F1
#
_entry.id   AF-A0A0D0CRP2-F1
#
_cell.length_a   1.000
_cell.length_b   1.000
_cell.length_c   1.000
_cell.angle_alpha   90.00
_cell.angle_beta   90.00
_cell.angle_gamma   90.00
#
_symmetry.space_group_name_H-M   'P 1'
#
loop_
_entity.id
_entity.type
_entity.pdbx_description
1 polymer ?
#
loop_
_entity_poly.entity_id
_entity_poly.type
_entity_poly.pdbx_seq_one_letter_code
_entity_poly.pdbx_strand_id
1 'polypeptide(L)'
;MQCLTLLASIASLSAYTLVAVHAQPGCTDCPVKVSGVPLFAACVNSKTKTTQCSLSSYLPSWIGCDYDEHGALSAASQGASCPSPMNLHHGCQSCT
;
A
#
# COMPACT_ATOMS: atom_id res chain seq x y z
N MET A 1 31.30 1.67 43.17
CA MET A 1 30.66 0.74 42.22
C MET A 1 29.32 1.30 41.71
N GLN A 2 29.31 2.51 41.12
CA GLN A 2 28.08 3.22 40.70
C GLN A 2 28.03 3.54 39.19
N CYS A 3 29.16 3.48 38.46
CA CYS A 3 29.16 3.77 37.02
C CYS A 3 28.62 2.63 36.15
N LEU A 4 28.75 1.36 36.56
CA LEU A 4 28.38 0.20 35.72
C LEU A 4 26.87 0.01 35.61
N THR A 5 26.11 0.34 36.65
CA THR A 5 24.64 0.25 36.65
C THR A 5 24.00 1.27 35.72
N LEU A 6 24.58 2.47 35.61
CA LEU A 6 24.06 3.54 34.75
C LEU A 6 24.15 3.18 33.25
N LEU A 7 25.26 2.55 32.85
CA LEU A 7 25.48 2.10 31.46
C LEU A 7 24.49 1.01 31.04
N ALA A 8 24.17 0.07 31.95
CA ALA A 8 23.17 -0.96 31.69
C ALA A 8 21.77 -0.37 31.47
N SER A 9 21.42 0.70 32.19
CA SER A 9 20.13 1.40 32.02
C SER A 9 20.03 2.11 30.67
N ILE A 10 21.11 2.74 30.20
CA ILE A 10 21.13 3.46 28.91
C ILE A 10 21.08 2.47 27.73
N ALA A 11 21.80 1.35 27.82
CA ALA A 11 21.73 0.29 26.81
C ALA A 11 20.33 -0.34 26.72
N SER A 12 19.64 -0.49 27.86
CA SER A 12 18.26 -1.00 27.90
C SER A 12 17.26 0.00 27.33
N LEU A 13 17.46 1.31 27.54
CA LEU A 13 16.57 2.37 27.03
C LEU A 13 16.63 2.51 25.50
N SER A 14 17.82 2.33 24.91
CA SER A 14 18.03 2.41 23.45
C SER A 14 17.33 1.30 22.66
N ALA A 15 16.94 0.20 23.31
CA ALA A 15 16.20 -0.90 22.67
C ALA A 15 14.71 -0.58 22.47
N TYR A 16 14.14 0.37 23.21
CA TYR A 16 12.71 0.71 23.14
C TYR A 16 12.38 1.81 22.14
N THR A 17 13.36 2.54 21.62
CA THR A 17 13.15 3.66 20.68
C THR A 17 13.28 3.29 19.22
N LEU A 18 13.56 2.02 18.89
CA LEU A 18 13.55 1.52 17.52
C LEU A 18 12.22 0.81 17.22
N VAL A 19 11.10 1.46 17.50
CA VAL A 19 9.90 1.18 16.73
C VAL A 19 10.16 1.83 15.38
N ALA A 20 10.77 1.05 14.48
CA ALA A 20 10.93 1.39 13.09
C ALA A 20 9.53 1.70 12.56
N VAL A 21 9.21 2.99 12.46
CA VAL A 21 8.06 3.48 11.71
C VAL A 21 8.37 3.07 10.28
N HIS A 22 7.90 1.88 9.90
CA HIS A 22 7.94 1.44 8.53
C HIS A 22 7.16 2.51 7.78
N ALA A 23 7.87 3.38 7.06
CA ALA A 23 7.24 4.32 6.15
C ALA A 23 6.34 3.48 5.27
N GLN A 24 5.01 3.65 5.41
CA GLN A 24 4.08 2.88 4.60
C GLN A 24 4.49 3.10 3.15
N PRO A 25 4.68 2.02 2.37
CA PRO A 25 4.99 2.17 0.95
C PRO A 25 3.93 3.09 0.34
N GLY A 26 4.39 4.06 -0.45
CA GLY A 26 3.49 4.88 -1.25
C GLY A 26 2.59 3.94 -2.05
N CYS A 27 1.29 4.22 -2.02
CA CYS A 27 0.30 3.43 -2.72
C CYS A 27 -0.25 4.24 -3.87
N THR A 28 -0.79 3.57 -4.87
CA THR A 28 -1.38 4.26 -6.00
C THR A 28 -2.81 4.69 -5.66
N ASP A 29 -3.18 5.93 -5.99
CA ASP A 29 -4.58 6.36 -5.93
C ASP A 29 -5.38 5.54 -6.94
N CYS A 30 -6.32 4.73 -6.44
CA CYS A 30 -7.19 3.96 -7.31
C CYS A 30 -8.15 4.89 -8.07
N PRO A 31 -8.44 4.60 -9.36
CA PRO A 31 -9.44 5.35 -10.09
C PRO A 31 -10.82 5.15 -9.46
N VAL A 32 -11.52 6.25 -9.19
CA VAL A 32 -12.87 6.21 -8.59
C VAL A 32 -13.89 5.46 -9.47
N LYS A 33 -13.63 5.41 -10.78
CA LYS A 33 -14.47 4.74 -11.78
C LYS A 33 -13.65 4.39 -13.02
N VAL A 34 -13.86 3.21 -13.59
CA VAL A 34 -13.30 2.78 -14.88
C VAL A 34 -14.44 2.26 -15.73
N SER A 35 -14.58 2.75 -16.97
CA SER A 35 -15.63 2.31 -17.90
C SER A 35 -17.06 2.33 -17.33
N GLY A 36 -17.36 3.27 -16.43
CA GLY A 36 -18.65 3.37 -15.76
C GLY A 36 -18.81 2.51 -14.50
N VAL A 37 -17.86 1.62 -14.21
CA VAL A 37 -17.85 0.74 -13.04
C VAL A 37 -17.15 1.44 -11.86
N PRO A 38 -17.79 1.60 -10.69
CA PRO A 38 -17.21 2.30 -9.55
C PRO A 38 -16.16 1.45 -8.83
N LEU A 39 -15.23 2.13 -8.14
CA LEU A 39 -14.30 1.48 -7.22
C LEU A 39 -15.08 0.82 -6.07
N PHE A 40 -14.83 -0.47 -5.87
CA PHE A 40 -15.43 -1.25 -4.80
C PHE A 40 -14.46 -1.41 -3.62
N ALA A 41 -13.20 -1.74 -3.90
CA ALA A 41 -12.17 -1.92 -2.88
C ALA A 41 -10.78 -1.56 -3.41
N ALA A 42 -9.91 -1.16 -2.50
CA ALA A 42 -8.51 -0.84 -2.78
C ALA A 42 -7.63 -1.34 -1.63
N CYS A 43 -6.48 -1.95 -1.94
CA CYS A 43 -5.51 -2.34 -0.93
C CYS A 43 -4.10 -2.44 -1.51
N VAL A 44 -3.09 -2.35 -0.64
CA VAL A 44 -1.68 -2.52 -1.01
C VAL A 44 -1.20 -3.90 -0.59
N ASN A 45 -0.58 -4.61 -1.52
CA ASN A 45 0.14 -5.83 -1.21
C ASN A 45 1.60 -5.47 -0.88
N SER A 46 1.95 -5.49 0.40
CA SER A 46 3.30 -5.13 0.85
C SER A 46 4.41 -6.06 0.34
N LYS A 47 4.06 -7.29 -0.08
CA LYS A 47 5.06 -8.25 -0.61
C LYS A 47 5.45 -7.92 -2.04
N THR A 48 4.47 -7.60 -2.88
CA THR A 48 4.68 -7.24 -4.28
C THR A 48 4.84 -5.74 -4.49
N LYS A 49 4.57 -4.94 -3.45
CA LYS A 49 4.47 -3.48 -3.48
C LYS A 49 3.52 -2.96 -4.57
N THR A 50 2.45 -3.72 -4.81
CA THR A 50 1.42 -3.34 -5.79
C THR A 50 0.17 -2.85 -5.09
N THR A 51 -0.50 -1.89 -5.69
CA THR A 51 -1.83 -1.47 -5.27
C THR A 51 -2.87 -2.18 -6.12
N GLN A 52 -3.76 -2.93 -5.48
CA GLN A 52 -4.88 -3.62 -6.10
C GLN A 52 -6.13 -2.76 -5.98
N CYS A 53 -6.70 -2.39 -7.12
CA CYS A 53 -7.97 -1.66 -7.22
C CYS A 53 -9.02 -2.57 -7.86
N SER A 54 -10.01 -2.97 -7.07
CA SER A 54 -11.13 -3.79 -7.53
C SER A 54 -12.31 -2.89 -7.84
N LEU A 55 -12.67 -2.79 -9.12
CA LEU A 55 -13.88 -2.11 -9.56
C LEU A 55 -14.94 -3.17 -9.85
N SER A 56 -16.11 -2.99 -9.24
CA SER A 56 -17.21 -3.93 -9.36
C SER A 56 -18.52 -3.18 -9.60
N SER A 57 -19.26 -3.68 -10.57
CA SER A 57 -20.68 -3.40 -10.77
C SER A 57 -21.41 -4.73 -10.62
N TYR A 58 -22.70 -4.71 -10.32
CA TYR A 58 -23.56 -5.85 -9.94
C TYR A 58 -23.73 -6.97 -11.03
N LEU A 59 -22.65 -7.38 -11.72
CA LEU A 59 -22.50 -8.35 -12.83
C LEU A 59 -22.39 -7.72 -14.23
N PRO A 60 -21.65 -8.33 -15.20
CA PRO A 60 -20.75 -9.49 -15.07
C PRO A 60 -19.25 -9.11 -15.16
N SER A 61 -18.90 -7.83 -15.33
CA SER A 61 -17.52 -7.40 -15.51
C SER A 61 -16.92 -6.91 -14.19
N TRP A 62 -15.97 -7.67 -13.65
CA TRP A 62 -15.02 -7.16 -12.67
C TRP A 62 -13.83 -6.56 -13.41
N ILE A 63 -13.37 -5.40 -12.98
CA ILE A 63 -12.15 -4.76 -13.51
C ILE A 63 -11.15 -4.70 -12.37
N GLY A 64 -10.02 -5.36 -12.55
CA GLY A 64 -8.88 -5.27 -11.63
C GLY A 64 -7.84 -4.33 -12.21
N CYS A 65 -7.55 -3.23 -11.52
CA CYS A 65 -6.42 -2.38 -11.86
C CYS A 65 -5.31 -2.58 -10.82
N ASP A 66 -4.21 -3.17 -11.25
CA ASP A 66 -3.02 -3.38 -10.43
C ASP A 66 -1.99 -2.33 -10.80
N TYR A 67 -1.49 -1.59 -9.82
CA TYR A 67 -0.48 -0.56 -10.02
C TYR A 67 0.78 -0.89 -9.25
N ASP A 68 1.94 -0.56 -9.80
CA ASP A 68 3.22 -0.66 -9.09
C ASP A 68 3.41 0.50 -8.09
N GLU A 69 4.56 0.51 -7.41
CA GLU A 69 4.92 1.54 -6.43
C GLU A 69 5.14 2.95 -7.04
N HIS A 70 5.11 3.07 -8.38
CA HIS A 70 5.27 4.32 -9.13
C HIS A 70 3.96 4.79 -9.78
N GLY A 71 2.84 4.08 -9.57
CA GLY A 71 1.56 4.41 -10.21
C GLY A 71 1.44 3.93 -11.65
N ALA A 72 2.35 3.09 -12.13
CA ALA A 72 2.28 2.49 -13.45
C ALA A 72 1.39 1.24 -13.43
N LEU A 73 0.62 1.04 -14.51
CA LEU A 73 -0.26 -0.11 -14.63
C LEU A 73 0.57 -1.40 -14.78
N SER A 74 0.33 -2.34 -13.89
CA SER A 74 0.92 -3.67 -13.92
C SER A 74 0.23 -4.56 -14.96
N ALA A 75 1.01 -5.47 -15.56
CA ALA A 75 0.50 -6.51 -16.45
C ALA A 75 -0.46 -7.50 -15.77
N ALA A 76 -0.52 -7.51 -14.43
CA ALA A 76 -1.48 -8.28 -13.66
C ALA A 76 -2.92 -7.73 -13.75
N SER A 77 -3.07 -6.47 -14.19
CA SER A 77 -4.37 -5.81 -14.30
C SER A 77 -5.32 -6.56 -15.22
N GLN A 78 -6.55 -6.73 -14.77
CA GLN A 78 -7.63 -7.39 -15.48
C GLN A 78 -8.61 -6.35 -16.00
N GLY A 79 -8.44 -5.96 -17.26
CA GLY A 79 -9.25 -4.97 -17.96
C GLY A 79 -8.37 -3.89 -18.59
N ALA A 80 -8.39 -3.81 -19.92
CA ALA A 80 -7.49 -2.96 -20.71
C ALA A 80 -7.74 -1.44 -20.60
N SER A 81 -8.58 -0.98 -19.68
CA SER A 81 -9.07 0.41 -19.61
C SER A 81 -8.68 1.14 -18.32
N CYS A 82 -7.83 0.54 -17.49
CA CYS A 82 -7.32 1.18 -16.29
C CYS A 82 -6.46 2.40 -16.65
N PRO A 83 -6.74 3.58 -16.12
CA PRO A 83 -5.93 4.77 -16.38
C PRO A 83 -4.50 4.58 -15.84
N SER A 84 -3.52 5.13 -16.55
CA SER A 84 -2.12 5.14 -16.14
C SER A 84 -1.38 6.30 -16.83
N PRO A 85 -0.45 6.99 -16.16
CA PRO A 85 -0.03 6.80 -14.78
C PRO A 85 -1.06 7.36 -13.77
N MET A 86 -1.00 6.85 -12.55
CA MET A 86 -1.83 7.30 -11.44
C MET A 86 -0.97 8.02 -10.38
N ASN A 87 -1.60 8.88 -9.58
CA ASN A 87 -0.92 9.57 -8.49
C ASN A 87 -0.63 8.60 -7.33
N LEU A 88 0.32 8.98 -6.48
CA LEU A 88 0.63 8.25 -5.26
C LEU A 88 -0.03 8.90 -4.04
N HIS A 89 -0.44 8.06 -3.10
CA HIS A 89 -1.06 8.38 -1.85
C HIS A 89 -0.33 7.70 -0.67
N HIS A 90 -0.63 8.16 0.53
CA HIS A 90 -0.08 7.60 1.78
C HIS A 90 -1.22 7.13 2.68
N GLY A 91 -0.97 6.16 3.56
CA GLY A 91 -2.00 5.67 4.50
C GLY A 91 -2.94 4.62 3.92
N CYS A 92 -2.55 3.94 2.84
CA CYS A 92 -3.37 2.86 2.29
C CYS A 92 -3.45 1.64 3.22
N GLN A 93 -4.59 0.96 3.12
CA GLN A 93 -4.85 -0.30 3.81
C GLN A 93 -4.07 -1.44 3.13
N SER A 94 -3.47 -2.32 3.93
CA SER A 94 -2.87 -3.55 3.42
C SER A 94 -3.97 -4.55 3.02
N CYS A 95 -3.72 -5.35 1.99
CA CYS A 95 -4.59 -6.48 1.69
C CYS A 95 -4.53 -7.52 2.82
N THR A 96 -5.68 -8.04 3.25
CA THR A 96 -5.81 -9.09 4.27
C THR A 96 -5.72 -10.48 3.69
#